data_AF-A0A6P3HMQ3-F1
#
_entry.id   AF-A0A6P3HMQ3-F1
#
_cell.length_a   1.000
_cell.length_b   1.000
_cell.length_c   1.000
_cell.angle_alpha   90.00
_cell.angle_beta   90.00
_cell.angle_gamma   90.00
#
_symmetry.space_group_name_H-M   'P 1'
#
loop_
_entity.id
_entity.type
_entity.pdbx_description
1 polymer ?
#
loop_
_entity_poly.entity_id
_entity_poly.type
_entity_poly.pdbx_seq_one_letter_code
_entity_poly.pdbx_strand_id
1 'polypeptide(L)'
;MGATETQDCLPGRPPRVSPVSHPPKPLGISHLGVSGSYLPSIPRTLVTSFEGKHGSVRYCIKATLHRPWVPARRTRKVFTVIEPVDINTPALLAPQAGAREKIARSWYSNRGLVSLSAKIDRKGYTPGEVIPVFAEIDNGSTRPVLPRAAVVQTQTFMARGARKQKRAVVASLSGEPVGPGRRALWQGRALRIPPVGPSILHCRVLHVDYALKVCVDIPGSSKLLLELPLVIGTIPLHPFGSRSSSVGSHASFLMDWGLGILPERPEAPPEYSEVVPDEEVAAMEQSLLPLLQDSDMSMEGPFFAYIQEFRYRPPPLYSEEDPNPPSEARRPRCMTC
;
A
#
# COMPACT_ATOMS: atom_id res chain seq x y z
N MET A 1 -23.07 -17.50 -23.12
CA MET A 1 -23.28 -16.04 -23.27
C MET A 1 -22.04 -15.44 -23.90
N GLY A 2 -22.15 -14.50 -24.85
CA GLY A 2 -20.98 -13.85 -25.44
C GLY A 2 -20.43 -12.73 -24.55
N ALA A 3 -19.12 -12.72 -24.31
CA ALA A 3 -18.44 -11.66 -23.58
C ALA A 3 -17.91 -10.58 -24.56
N THR A 4 -18.70 -9.53 -24.79
CA THR A 4 -18.28 -8.38 -25.61
C THR A 4 -17.51 -7.36 -24.79
N GLU A 5 -16.18 -7.32 -24.97
CA GLU A 5 -15.33 -6.29 -24.41
C GLU A 5 -15.75 -4.90 -24.95
N THR A 6 -16.15 -4.00 -24.04
CA THR A 6 -16.54 -2.62 -24.35
C THR A 6 -15.68 -1.67 -23.52
N GLN A 7 -14.58 -1.21 -24.12
CA GLN A 7 -13.55 -0.39 -23.47
C GLN A 7 -13.92 1.12 -23.57
N ASP A 8 -15.04 1.48 -22.95
CA ASP A 8 -15.70 2.79 -23.09
C ASP A 8 -14.92 3.96 -22.44
N CYS A 9 -14.02 4.60 -23.20
CA CYS A 9 -13.32 5.82 -22.78
C CYS A 9 -14.18 7.08 -22.99
N LEU A 10 -14.85 7.56 -21.94
CA LEU A 10 -15.66 8.79 -21.97
C LEU A 10 -14.84 10.06 -21.63
N PRO A 11 -14.96 11.17 -22.39
CA PRO A 11 -14.40 12.46 -22.00
C PRO A 11 -15.22 13.12 -20.89
N GLY A 12 -14.57 13.65 -19.86
CA GLY A 12 -15.25 14.24 -18.70
C GLY A 12 -15.89 15.61 -18.98
N ARG A 13 -17.13 15.80 -18.53
CA ARG A 13 -17.73 17.12 -18.27
C ARG A 13 -17.47 17.55 -16.81
N PRO A 14 -17.41 18.86 -16.50
CA PRO A 14 -17.36 19.34 -15.13
C PRO A 14 -18.69 19.06 -14.39
N PRO A 15 -18.68 18.92 -13.05
CA PRO A 15 -19.89 18.68 -12.27
C PRO A 15 -20.80 19.92 -12.23
N ARG A 16 -22.13 19.68 -12.26
CA ARG A 16 -23.11 20.64 -11.75
C ARG A 16 -23.47 20.26 -10.32
N VAL A 17 -23.54 21.26 -9.44
CA VAL A 17 -24.12 21.11 -8.10
C VAL A 17 -25.64 21.14 -8.21
N SER A 18 -26.34 20.34 -7.40
CA SER A 18 -27.79 20.33 -7.24
C SER A 18 -28.13 19.85 -5.82
N PRO A 19 -29.25 20.27 -5.22
CA PRO A 19 -29.40 20.30 -3.76
C PRO A 19 -29.70 18.95 -3.10
N VAL A 20 -29.54 18.94 -1.77
CA VAL A 20 -29.78 17.80 -0.87
C VAL A 20 -31.26 17.40 -0.86
N SER A 21 -31.52 16.09 -0.77
CA SER A 21 -32.83 15.51 -0.45
C SER A 21 -32.71 14.40 0.59
N HIS A 22 -33.76 14.19 1.38
CA HIS A 22 -33.75 13.36 2.58
C HIS A 22 -33.72 11.84 2.29
N PRO A 23 -33.15 11.01 3.19
CA PRO A 23 -33.04 9.56 2.98
C PRO A 23 -34.39 8.83 3.11
N PRO A 24 -34.73 7.93 2.16
CA PRO A 24 -35.87 7.02 2.32
C PRO A 24 -35.53 5.88 3.31
N LYS A 25 -36.56 5.36 4.00
CA LYS A 25 -36.44 4.25 4.97
C LYS A 25 -36.01 2.93 4.29
N PRO A 26 -35.29 2.04 4.99
CA PRO A 26 -34.86 0.76 4.43
C PRO A 26 -36.05 -0.17 4.15
N LEU A 27 -36.20 -0.59 2.89
CA LEU A 27 -37.06 -1.71 2.50
C LEU A 27 -36.29 -3.02 2.64
N GLY A 28 -36.91 -4.03 3.23
CA GLY A 28 -36.26 -5.30 3.60
C GLY A 28 -35.67 -6.04 2.39
N ILE A 29 -34.45 -6.57 2.57
CA ILE A 29 -33.78 -7.40 1.56
C ILE A 29 -34.37 -8.81 1.61
N SER A 30 -35.31 -9.10 0.73
CA SER A 30 -35.73 -10.47 0.48
C SER A 30 -34.61 -11.23 -0.25
N HIS A 31 -34.02 -12.22 0.42
CA HIS A 31 -32.99 -13.10 -0.15
C HIS A 31 -33.59 -14.04 -1.20
N LEU A 32 -33.78 -13.54 -2.42
CA LEU A 32 -34.02 -14.36 -3.61
C LEU A 32 -32.74 -15.16 -3.93
N GLY A 33 -32.66 -16.36 -3.36
CA GLY A 33 -31.51 -17.27 -3.47
C GLY A 33 -31.27 -17.77 -4.89
N VAL A 34 -30.49 -17.02 -5.67
CA VAL A 34 -29.95 -17.47 -6.97
C VAL A 34 -28.45 -17.74 -6.79
N SER A 35 -28.12 -18.91 -6.26
CA SER A 35 -26.73 -19.36 -6.14
C SER A 35 -26.20 -19.81 -7.51
N GLY A 36 -25.58 -18.86 -8.23
CA GLY A 36 -24.93 -19.10 -9.51
C GLY A 36 -23.44 -18.80 -9.42
N SER A 37 -22.65 -19.74 -8.90
CA SER A 37 -21.21 -19.62 -8.65
C SER A 37 -20.34 -19.68 -9.92
N TYR A 38 -20.60 -18.77 -10.87
CA TYR A 38 -19.82 -18.63 -12.10
C TYR A 38 -18.91 -17.41 -12.02
N LEU A 39 -17.72 -17.57 -11.43
CA LEU A 39 -16.66 -16.57 -11.55
C LEU A 39 -16.12 -16.58 -12.99
N PRO A 40 -16.24 -15.49 -13.76
CA PRO A 40 -15.72 -15.44 -15.12
C PRO A 40 -14.19 -15.45 -15.08
N SER A 41 -13.56 -16.20 -15.99
CA SER A 41 -12.09 -16.25 -16.12
C SER A 41 -11.54 -14.85 -16.37
N ILE A 42 -10.86 -14.30 -15.37
CA ILE A 42 -10.22 -12.98 -15.45
C ILE A 42 -9.02 -13.09 -16.42
N PRO A 43 -8.87 -12.21 -17.42
CA PRO A 43 -7.69 -12.21 -18.28
C PRO A 43 -6.43 -11.95 -17.44
N ARG A 44 -5.36 -12.72 -17.70
CA ARG A 44 -4.23 -12.95 -16.78
C ARG A 44 -3.44 -11.71 -16.32
N THR A 45 -3.67 -10.55 -16.93
CA THR A 45 -3.10 -9.26 -16.54
C THR A 45 -4.17 -8.16 -16.60
N LEU A 46 -4.80 -7.85 -15.46
CA LEU A 46 -5.56 -6.61 -15.32
C LEU A 46 -4.63 -5.48 -14.88
N VAL A 47 -4.88 -4.29 -15.42
CA VAL A 47 -4.12 -3.07 -15.13
C VAL A 47 -4.66 -2.43 -13.85
N THR A 48 -3.83 -1.72 -13.09
CA THR A 48 -4.29 -0.93 -11.93
C THR A 48 -5.38 0.08 -12.33
N SER A 49 -6.48 0.11 -11.58
CA SER A 49 -7.52 1.14 -11.66
C SER A 49 -6.94 2.52 -11.39
N PHE A 50 -7.27 3.49 -12.24
CA PHE A 50 -6.62 4.79 -12.24
C PHE A 50 -7.57 5.90 -12.67
N GLU A 51 -7.44 7.08 -12.07
CA GLU A 51 -8.18 8.29 -12.48
C GLU A 51 -7.22 9.47 -12.67
N GLY A 52 -7.30 10.13 -13.84
CA GLY A 52 -6.43 11.26 -14.16
C GLY A 52 -7.07 12.25 -15.13
N LYS A 53 -6.39 13.38 -15.35
CA LYS A 53 -6.94 14.56 -16.07
C LYS A 53 -7.39 14.26 -17.52
N HIS A 54 -6.89 13.19 -18.13
CA HIS A 54 -7.10 12.89 -19.55
C HIS A 54 -7.61 11.46 -19.82
N GLY A 55 -7.98 10.71 -18.77
CA GLY A 55 -8.50 9.34 -18.89
C GLY A 55 -8.57 8.61 -17.56
N SER A 56 -9.24 7.46 -17.54
CA SER A 56 -9.39 6.61 -16.35
C SER A 56 -9.48 5.13 -16.73
N VAL A 57 -8.86 4.25 -15.94
CA VAL A 57 -9.03 2.79 -15.99
C VAL A 57 -10.01 2.41 -14.87
N ARG A 58 -11.20 1.90 -15.23
CA ARG A 58 -12.30 1.60 -14.28
C ARG A 58 -12.94 0.26 -14.62
N TYR A 59 -12.99 -0.67 -13.66
CA TYR A 59 -13.59 -1.99 -13.85
C TYR A 59 -15.03 -2.05 -13.33
N CYS A 60 -15.85 -2.91 -13.94
CA CYS A 60 -17.23 -3.10 -13.51
C CYS A 60 -17.80 -4.46 -13.92
N ILE A 61 -18.65 -5.02 -13.07
CA ILE A 61 -19.52 -6.14 -13.40
C ILE A 61 -20.84 -5.56 -13.92
N LYS A 62 -21.26 -5.96 -15.12
CA LYS A 62 -22.58 -5.65 -15.72
C LYS A 62 -23.44 -6.92 -15.64
N ALA A 63 -24.51 -6.91 -14.84
CA ALA A 63 -25.47 -8.04 -14.77
C ALA A 63 -26.76 -7.68 -15.51
N THR A 64 -27.27 -8.62 -16.32
CA THR A 64 -28.47 -8.40 -17.16
C THR A 64 -29.49 -9.52 -16.94
N LEU A 65 -30.63 -9.18 -16.35
CA LEU A 65 -31.77 -10.08 -16.13
C LEU A 65 -32.72 -9.98 -17.33
N HIS A 66 -32.71 -11.00 -18.18
CA HIS A 66 -33.72 -11.22 -19.22
C HIS A 66 -34.96 -11.88 -18.62
N ARG A 67 -36.15 -11.47 -19.08
CA ARG A 67 -37.44 -12.10 -18.74
C ARG A 67 -38.33 -12.13 -20.00
N PRO A 68 -39.17 -13.14 -20.22
CA PRO A 68 -40.16 -13.12 -21.30
C PRO A 68 -41.04 -11.87 -21.21
N TRP A 69 -41.42 -11.32 -22.36
CA TRP A 69 -42.36 -10.19 -22.53
C TRP A 69 -41.97 -8.88 -21.82
N VAL A 70 -40.78 -8.76 -21.22
CA VAL A 70 -40.35 -7.58 -20.45
C VAL A 70 -38.92 -7.17 -20.82
N PRO A 71 -38.63 -5.86 -21.04
CA PRO A 71 -37.27 -5.39 -21.31
C PRO A 71 -36.25 -5.85 -20.26
N ALA A 72 -35.08 -6.28 -20.74
CA ALA A 72 -34.04 -6.84 -19.89
C ALA A 72 -33.49 -5.80 -18.89
N ARG A 73 -33.59 -6.09 -17.59
CA ARG A 73 -33.11 -5.20 -16.52
C ARG A 73 -31.59 -5.31 -16.41
N ARG A 74 -30.89 -4.18 -16.47
CA ARG A 74 -29.43 -4.10 -16.38
C ARG A 74 -29.02 -3.41 -15.07
N THR A 75 -28.04 -3.97 -14.37
CA THR A 75 -27.38 -3.34 -13.22
C THR A 75 -25.86 -3.41 -13.36
N ARG A 76 -25.14 -2.49 -12.70
CA ARG A 76 -23.68 -2.35 -12.82
C ARG A 76 -23.07 -2.06 -11.45
N LYS A 77 -22.12 -2.90 -11.01
CA LYS A 77 -21.28 -2.64 -9.83
C LYS A 77 -19.87 -2.31 -10.30
N VAL A 78 -19.33 -1.17 -9.85
CA VAL A 78 -17.93 -0.76 -10.09
C VAL A 78 -17.05 -1.37 -9.00
N PHE A 79 -15.81 -1.72 -9.35
CA PHE A 79 -14.81 -2.20 -8.40
C PHE A 79 -13.42 -1.70 -8.80
N THR A 80 -12.52 -1.62 -7.82
CA THR A 80 -11.11 -1.29 -8.02
C THR A 80 -10.29 -2.55 -8.27
N VAL A 81 -9.26 -2.42 -9.08
CA VAL A 81 -8.24 -3.44 -9.34
C VAL A 81 -6.87 -2.81 -9.11
N ILE A 82 -5.93 -3.58 -8.59
CA ILE A 82 -4.54 -3.17 -8.40
C ILE A 82 -3.68 -4.27 -9.02
N GLU A 83 -2.80 -3.89 -9.95
CA GLU A 83 -1.81 -4.78 -10.57
C GLU A 83 -0.73 -5.11 -9.51
N PRO A 84 -0.40 -6.38 -9.27
CA PRO A 84 0.72 -6.75 -8.41
C PRO A 84 2.03 -6.39 -9.12
N VAL A 85 2.72 -5.37 -8.62
CA VAL A 85 3.99 -4.89 -9.16
C VAL A 85 5.09 -5.20 -8.14
N ASP A 86 5.89 -6.21 -8.46
CA ASP A 86 6.94 -6.74 -7.60
C ASP A 86 8.28 -6.00 -7.81
N ILE A 87 8.77 -5.32 -6.77
CA ILE A 87 10.06 -4.63 -6.79
C ILE A 87 11.26 -5.56 -6.56
N ASN A 88 11.04 -6.81 -6.17
CA ASN A 88 12.10 -7.78 -5.86
C ASN A 88 12.76 -8.40 -7.12
N THR A 89 12.31 -8.01 -8.32
CA THR A 89 12.94 -8.44 -9.57
C THR A 89 14.34 -7.81 -9.73
N PRO A 90 15.35 -8.55 -10.25
CA PRO A 90 16.75 -8.08 -10.24
C PRO A 90 16.97 -6.78 -11.04
N ALA A 91 16.17 -6.54 -12.08
CA ALA A 91 16.19 -5.29 -12.85
C ALA A 91 15.59 -4.07 -12.12
N LEU A 92 14.92 -4.28 -10.98
CA LEU A 92 14.41 -3.23 -10.08
C LEU A 92 15.25 -3.12 -8.79
N LEU A 93 15.94 -4.18 -8.39
CA LEU A 93 16.92 -4.16 -7.30
C LEU A 93 18.28 -3.54 -7.69
N ALA A 94 18.62 -3.51 -8.98
CA ALA A 94 19.88 -2.96 -9.46
C ALA A 94 20.05 -1.46 -9.09
N PRO A 95 21.22 -1.04 -8.56
CA PRO A 95 21.49 0.35 -8.24
C PRO A 95 21.54 1.22 -9.49
N GLN A 96 21.14 2.49 -9.35
CA GLN A 96 21.25 3.47 -10.44
C GLN A 96 22.23 4.55 -10.08
N ALA A 97 23.04 4.96 -11.04
CA ALA A 97 23.88 6.14 -10.97
C ALA A 97 23.87 6.88 -12.30
N GLY A 98 24.20 8.16 -12.26
CA GLY A 98 24.42 8.97 -13.45
C GLY A 98 25.20 10.23 -13.15
N ALA A 99 25.83 10.79 -14.19
CA ALA A 99 26.54 12.06 -14.13
C ALA A 99 26.09 12.97 -15.28
N ARG A 100 25.97 14.26 -15.00
CA ARG A 100 25.73 15.34 -15.97
C ARG A 100 26.52 16.56 -15.55
N GLU A 101 27.09 17.25 -16.54
CA GLU A 101 27.73 18.54 -16.37
C GLU A 101 27.18 19.54 -17.38
N LYS A 102 27.34 20.83 -17.08
CA LYS A 102 26.92 21.90 -17.96
C LYS A 102 27.73 23.17 -17.70
N ILE A 103 28.24 23.76 -18.77
CA ILE A 103 28.78 25.11 -18.77
C ILE A 103 27.64 26.12 -18.52
N ALA A 104 27.71 26.86 -17.41
CA ALA A 104 26.73 27.83 -16.95
C ALA A 104 26.77 29.13 -17.78
N ARG A 105 26.30 29.06 -19.03
CA ARG A 105 26.20 30.25 -19.89
C ARG A 105 25.09 31.20 -19.46
N SER A 106 25.43 32.48 -19.43
CA SER A 106 24.54 33.64 -19.36
C SER A 106 24.60 34.38 -20.71
N TRP A 107 23.72 35.35 -20.96
CA TRP A 107 23.43 35.82 -22.32
C TRP A 107 24.62 36.47 -23.08
N TYR A 108 25.65 37.00 -22.40
CA TYR A 108 26.92 37.47 -23.01
C TYR A 108 28.18 36.75 -22.52
N SER A 109 28.09 35.77 -21.59
CA SER A 109 29.27 35.29 -20.87
C SER A 109 29.12 33.88 -20.27
N ASN A 110 30.23 33.13 -20.26
CA ASN A 110 30.37 31.87 -19.54
C ASN A 110 30.59 32.14 -18.03
N ARG A 111 29.73 31.62 -17.15
CA ARG A 111 29.88 31.77 -15.69
C ARG A 111 30.71 30.68 -15.03
N GLY A 112 31.15 29.64 -15.76
CA GLY A 112 31.91 28.50 -15.25
C GLY A 112 31.22 27.14 -15.47
N LEU A 113 31.85 26.05 -15.04
CA LEU A 113 31.29 24.69 -15.14
C LEU A 113 30.48 24.35 -13.89
N VAL A 114 29.37 23.62 -14.04
CA VAL A 114 28.67 22.98 -12.91
C VAL A 114 28.50 21.50 -13.23
N SER A 115 28.87 20.62 -12.30
CA SER A 115 28.69 19.17 -12.42
C SER A 115 27.71 18.64 -11.37
N LEU A 116 27.08 17.51 -11.69
CA LEU A 116 26.15 16.78 -10.86
C LEU A 116 26.33 15.28 -11.11
N SER A 117 26.73 14.53 -10.10
CA SER A 117 26.52 13.08 -10.05
C SER A 117 25.43 12.76 -9.04
N ALA A 118 24.67 11.69 -9.28
CA ALA A 118 23.75 11.14 -8.30
C ALA A 118 23.65 9.62 -8.41
N LYS A 119 23.40 8.97 -7.27
CA LYS A 119 23.23 7.52 -7.11
C LYS A 119 22.09 7.22 -6.14
N ILE A 120 21.39 6.12 -6.40
CA ILE A 120 20.44 5.47 -5.49
C ILE A 120 20.74 3.97 -5.40
N ASP A 121 20.31 3.34 -4.31
CA ASP A 121 20.56 1.94 -3.99
C ASP A 121 19.84 0.96 -4.92
N ARG A 122 18.64 1.33 -5.41
CA ARG A 122 17.80 0.50 -6.27
C ARG A 122 16.88 1.34 -7.17
N LYS A 123 16.10 0.68 -8.03
CA LYS A 123 15.12 1.30 -8.94
C LYS A 123 13.66 1.16 -8.46
N GLY A 124 13.35 0.06 -7.78
CA GLY A 124 12.01 -0.25 -7.27
C GLY A 124 11.83 0.15 -5.81
N TYR A 125 10.72 0.82 -5.49
CA TYR A 125 10.34 1.22 -4.13
C TYR A 125 8.83 1.04 -3.92
N THR A 126 8.35 1.07 -2.67
CA THR A 126 6.91 1.11 -2.35
C THR A 126 6.47 2.42 -1.66
N PRO A 127 5.18 2.79 -1.71
CA PRO A 127 4.69 4.00 -1.05
C PRO A 127 4.93 3.97 0.47
N GLY A 128 5.48 5.05 1.02
CA GLY A 128 5.85 5.16 2.43
C GLY A 128 7.36 5.01 2.69
N GLU A 129 8.10 4.31 1.82
CA GLU A 129 9.55 4.10 1.90
C GLU A 129 10.35 5.42 1.75
N VAL A 130 11.63 5.36 2.09
CA VAL A 130 12.60 6.46 1.94
C VAL A 130 13.63 6.09 0.88
N ILE A 131 13.82 6.96 -0.12
CA ILE A 131 14.90 6.87 -1.09
C ILE A 131 16.15 7.55 -0.48
N PRO A 132 17.28 6.84 -0.31
CA PRO A 132 18.54 7.44 0.13
C PRO A 132 19.25 8.08 -1.08
N VAL A 133 19.14 9.40 -1.24
CA VAL A 133 19.73 10.10 -2.39
C VAL A 133 21.20 10.42 -2.12
N PHE A 134 22.11 9.73 -2.80
CA PHE A 134 23.52 10.08 -2.84
C PHE A 134 23.77 11.04 -4.00
N ALA A 135 24.48 12.14 -3.78
CA ALA A 135 24.80 13.11 -4.83
C ALA A 135 26.08 13.88 -4.55
N GLU A 136 26.75 14.28 -5.62
CA GLU A 136 27.92 15.17 -5.61
C GLU A 136 27.66 16.31 -6.59
N ILE A 137 27.82 17.55 -6.12
CA ILE A 137 27.57 18.77 -6.89
C ILE A 137 28.83 19.62 -6.81
N ASP A 138 29.52 19.81 -7.93
CA ASP A 138 30.64 20.74 -8.03
C ASP A 138 30.18 22.05 -8.69
N ASN A 139 30.37 23.16 -7.99
CA ASN A 139 30.03 24.50 -8.48
C ASN A 139 31.29 25.28 -8.86
N GLY A 140 31.94 24.87 -9.95
CA GLY A 140 32.95 25.65 -10.66
C GLY A 140 32.41 26.91 -11.36
N SER A 141 31.32 27.51 -10.86
CA SER A 141 30.71 28.72 -11.41
C SER A 141 30.76 29.93 -10.46
N THR A 142 30.68 31.13 -11.04
CA THR A 142 30.80 32.44 -10.36
C THR A 142 29.60 32.84 -9.49
N ARG A 143 28.59 31.98 -9.30
CA ARG A 143 27.41 32.28 -8.48
C ARG A 143 27.03 31.07 -7.61
N PRO A 144 26.42 31.28 -6.43
CA PRO A 144 25.89 30.17 -5.65
C PRO A 144 24.77 29.46 -6.42
N VAL A 145 24.71 28.13 -6.31
CA VAL A 145 23.73 27.28 -6.99
C VAL A 145 22.94 26.45 -5.97
N LEU A 146 21.66 26.15 -6.25
CA LEU A 146 20.78 25.46 -5.30
C LEU A 146 20.47 24.02 -5.78
N PRO A 147 21.00 22.98 -5.11
CA PRO A 147 20.71 21.59 -5.45
C PRO A 147 19.34 21.16 -4.90
N ARG A 148 18.58 20.40 -5.69
CA ARG A 148 17.25 19.90 -5.34
C ARG A 148 17.05 18.48 -5.85
N ALA A 149 16.21 17.70 -5.18
CA ALA A 149 15.76 16.41 -5.66
C ALA A 149 14.24 16.28 -5.54
N ALA A 150 13.60 15.66 -6.52
CA ALA A 150 12.16 15.46 -6.54
C ALA A 150 11.77 14.13 -7.20
N VAL A 151 10.85 13.40 -6.59
CA VAL A 151 10.14 12.31 -7.27
C VAL A 151 9.04 12.94 -8.11
N VAL A 152 9.07 12.67 -9.41
CA VAL A 152 8.12 13.21 -10.39
C VAL A 152 7.32 12.08 -11.02
N GLN A 153 6.02 12.03 -10.75
CA GLN A 153 5.09 11.18 -11.47
C GLN A 153 4.85 11.74 -12.87
N THR A 154 4.82 10.86 -13.87
CA THR A 154 4.53 11.15 -15.26
C THR A 154 3.38 10.26 -15.72
N GLN A 155 2.22 10.88 -15.98
CA GLN A 155 1.03 10.22 -16.51
C GLN A 155 1.01 10.42 -18.04
N THR A 156 1.22 9.36 -18.81
CA THR A 156 1.16 9.38 -20.28
C THR A 156 -0.13 8.72 -20.75
N PHE A 157 -1.01 9.47 -21.42
CA PHE A 157 -2.26 8.99 -22.02
C PHE A 157 -2.10 8.91 -23.53
N MET A 158 -2.54 7.82 -24.15
CA MET A 158 -2.40 7.56 -25.60
C MET A 158 -3.72 7.08 -26.19
N ALA A 159 -4.32 7.86 -27.09
CA ALA A 159 -5.61 7.52 -27.70
C ALA A 159 -5.72 8.10 -29.12
N ARG A 160 -6.16 7.29 -30.08
CA ARG A 160 -6.36 7.68 -31.50
C ARG A 160 -5.14 8.40 -32.11
N GLY A 161 -3.94 7.88 -31.85
CA GLY A 161 -2.67 8.46 -32.29
C GLY A 161 -2.18 9.67 -31.48
N ALA A 162 -3.05 10.34 -30.70
CA ALA A 162 -2.67 11.47 -29.87
C ALA A 162 -2.07 11.03 -28.52
N ARG A 163 -0.92 11.60 -28.16
CA ARG A 163 -0.29 11.47 -26.84
C ARG A 163 -0.53 12.74 -26.02
N LYS A 164 -1.03 12.60 -24.79
CA LYS A 164 -1.14 13.68 -23.79
C LYS A 164 -0.40 13.29 -22.53
N GLN A 165 0.31 14.22 -21.90
CA GLN A 165 1.18 13.94 -20.76
C GLN A 165 0.94 14.94 -19.64
N LYS A 166 0.68 14.46 -18.42
CA LYS A 166 0.66 15.26 -17.19
C LYS A 166 1.86 14.85 -16.35
N ARG A 167 2.64 15.82 -15.87
CA ARG A 167 3.68 15.60 -14.86
C ARG A 167 3.25 16.22 -13.54
N ALA A 168 3.63 15.60 -12.43
CA ALA A 168 3.39 16.11 -11.07
C ALA A 168 4.60 15.79 -10.18
N VAL A 169 5.05 16.77 -9.40
CA VAL A 169 5.97 16.49 -8.27
C VAL A 169 5.14 15.82 -7.19
N VAL A 170 5.58 14.65 -6.71
CA VAL A 170 4.92 13.94 -5.60
C VAL A 170 5.70 14.05 -4.30
N ALA A 171 7.03 14.12 -4.36
CA ALA A 171 7.91 14.37 -3.23
C ALA A 171 9.05 15.29 -3.67
N SER A 172 9.58 16.13 -2.78
CA SER A 172 10.77 16.94 -3.07
C SER A 172 11.54 17.33 -1.82
N LEU A 173 12.85 17.48 -1.97
CA LEU A 173 13.75 18.10 -1.01
C LEU A 173 14.64 19.14 -1.70
N SER A 174 15.14 20.09 -0.92
CA SER A 174 16.23 20.99 -1.33
C SER A 174 17.44 20.75 -0.43
N GLY A 175 18.64 20.97 -0.96
CA GLY A 175 19.87 21.10 -0.19
C GLY A 175 20.28 22.57 -0.03
N GLU A 176 21.38 22.80 0.67
CA GLU A 176 21.87 24.15 0.95
C GLU A 176 22.53 24.77 -0.29
N PRO A 177 22.55 26.11 -0.42
CA PRO A 177 23.23 26.79 -1.52
C PRO A 177 24.73 26.46 -1.56
N VAL A 178 25.20 25.92 -2.68
CA VAL A 178 26.63 25.62 -2.91
C VAL A 178 27.31 26.89 -3.43
N GLY A 179 28.24 27.44 -2.65
CA GLY A 179 28.96 28.67 -3.01
C GLY A 179 29.85 28.52 -4.27
N PRO A 180 30.30 29.63 -4.88
CA PRO A 180 31.26 29.62 -5.99
C PRO A 180 32.54 28.87 -5.65
N GLY A 181 33.03 28.04 -6.57
CA GLY A 181 34.27 27.25 -6.39
C GLY A 181 34.19 26.21 -5.28
N ARG A 182 32.99 25.79 -4.87
CA ARG A 182 32.79 24.78 -3.81
C ARG A 182 32.00 23.59 -4.30
N ARG A 183 32.23 22.47 -3.62
CA ARG A 183 31.54 21.18 -3.83
C ARG A 183 30.62 20.89 -2.65
N ALA A 184 29.47 20.26 -2.92
CA ALA A 184 28.59 19.71 -1.90
C ALA A 184 28.39 18.20 -2.10
N LEU A 185 28.25 17.49 -0.99
CA LEU A 185 28.04 16.03 -0.94
C LEU A 185 26.76 15.73 -0.18
N TRP A 186 25.92 14.87 -0.73
CA TRP A 186 24.78 14.27 -0.05
C TRP A 186 25.07 12.79 0.19
N GLN A 187 25.21 12.41 1.46
CA GLN A 187 25.43 11.02 1.87
C GLN A 187 24.09 10.38 2.23
N GLY A 188 23.35 9.93 1.22
CA GLY A 188 22.05 9.25 1.41
C GLY A 188 20.93 10.16 1.94
N ARG A 189 20.83 11.41 1.45
CA ARG A 189 19.83 12.40 1.92
C ARG A 189 18.42 11.85 1.68
N ALA A 190 17.69 11.65 2.77
CA ALA A 190 16.40 10.94 2.79
C ALA A 190 15.30 11.68 2.00
N LEU A 191 14.69 11.01 1.03
CA LEU A 191 13.50 11.47 0.31
C LEU A 191 12.35 10.46 0.45
N ARG A 192 11.40 10.75 1.35
CA ARG A 192 10.25 9.88 1.62
C ARG A 192 9.23 9.91 0.47
N ILE A 193 8.75 8.74 0.07
CA ILE A 193 7.68 8.56 -0.91
C ILE A 193 6.33 8.66 -0.15
N PRO A 194 5.43 9.61 -0.46
CA PRO A 194 4.11 9.67 0.15
C PRO A 194 3.19 8.57 -0.40
N PRO A 195 2.00 8.36 0.19
CA PRO A 195 0.99 7.45 -0.35
C PRO A 195 0.58 7.84 -1.79
N VAL A 196 1.03 7.06 -2.77
CA VAL A 196 0.75 7.23 -4.20
C VAL A 196 0.39 5.89 -4.83
N GLY A 197 -0.39 5.92 -5.92
CA GLY A 197 -0.68 4.71 -6.70
C GLY A 197 0.58 4.14 -7.37
N PRO A 198 0.63 2.82 -7.65
CA PRO A 198 1.80 2.19 -8.25
C PRO A 198 2.06 2.65 -9.68
N SER A 199 3.23 2.27 -10.19
CA SER A 199 3.56 2.37 -11.60
C SER A 199 2.58 1.56 -12.45
N ILE A 200 2.19 2.12 -13.59
CA ILE A 200 1.40 1.43 -14.61
C ILE A 200 2.28 1.26 -15.84
N LEU A 201 2.81 0.06 -16.02
CA LEU A 201 3.77 -0.27 -17.07
C LEU A 201 3.09 -0.97 -18.26
N HIS A 202 2.20 -1.93 -17.99
CA HIS A 202 1.67 -2.87 -18.99
C HIS A 202 0.30 -2.48 -19.58
N CYS A 203 0.10 -1.21 -19.97
CA CYS A 203 -1.16 -0.76 -20.55
C CYS A 203 -0.97 0.07 -21.83
N ARG A 204 -1.75 -0.25 -22.88
CA ARG A 204 -1.64 0.37 -24.22
C ARG A 204 -2.15 1.82 -24.29
N VAL A 205 -2.92 2.26 -23.30
CA VAL A 205 -3.71 3.52 -23.33
C VAL A 205 -3.22 4.53 -22.27
N LEU A 206 -2.52 4.03 -21.25
CA LEU A 206 -2.06 4.78 -20.09
C LEU A 206 -0.75 4.20 -19.57
N HIS A 207 0.27 5.03 -19.37
CA HIS A 207 1.41 4.70 -18.52
C HIS A 207 1.49 5.67 -17.33
N VAL A 208 1.93 5.15 -16.18
CA VAL A 208 2.22 5.95 -14.98
C VAL A 208 3.65 5.65 -14.56
N ASP A 209 4.56 6.50 -15.01
CA ASP A 209 6.00 6.41 -14.79
C ASP A 209 6.40 7.27 -13.58
N TYR A 210 7.48 6.90 -12.89
CA TYR A 210 8.11 7.74 -11.88
C TYR A 210 9.58 7.95 -12.21
N ALA A 211 10.15 9.07 -11.77
CA ALA A 211 11.59 9.31 -11.84
C ALA A 211 12.04 10.18 -10.66
N LEU A 212 13.21 9.87 -10.10
CA LEU A 212 13.95 10.79 -9.25
C LEU A 212 14.65 11.79 -10.16
N LYS A 213 14.28 13.05 -10.04
CA LYS A 213 14.92 14.18 -10.72
C LYS A 213 15.83 14.89 -9.73
N VAL A 214 17.14 14.75 -9.91
CA VAL A 214 18.13 15.54 -9.17
C VAL A 214 18.54 16.70 -10.09
N CYS A 215 18.48 17.92 -9.59
CA CYS A 215 18.80 19.11 -10.37
C CYS A 215 19.54 20.16 -9.56
N VAL A 216 20.24 21.03 -10.30
CA VAL A 216 20.95 22.18 -9.73
C VAL A 216 20.40 23.44 -10.40
N ASP A 217 19.82 24.31 -9.59
CA ASP A 217 19.26 25.60 -10.01
C ASP A 217 20.40 26.63 -10.09
N ILE A 218 20.71 27.06 -11.31
CA ILE A 218 21.86 27.93 -11.63
C ILE A 218 21.34 29.34 -11.96
N PRO A 219 21.60 30.37 -11.12
CA PRO A 219 21.06 31.71 -11.34
C PRO A 219 21.50 32.33 -12.68
N GLY A 220 20.54 32.62 -13.55
CA GLY A 220 20.78 33.21 -14.88
C GLY A 220 21.21 32.22 -15.96
N SER A 221 20.93 30.92 -15.77
CA SER A 221 21.02 29.88 -16.80
C SER A 221 19.91 28.83 -16.62
N SER A 222 19.70 27.94 -17.59
CA SER A 222 18.80 26.78 -17.39
C SER A 222 19.34 25.81 -16.34
N LYS A 223 18.43 25.10 -15.65
CA LYS A 223 18.76 24.10 -14.62
C LYS A 223 19.63 22.97 -15.20
N LEU A 224 20.63 22.51 -14.45
CA LEU A 224 21.28 21.22 -14.70
C LEU A 224 20.36 20.13 -14.14
N LEU A 225 20.11 19.05 -14.90
CA LEU A 225 19.12 18.03 -14.55
C LEU A 225 19.63 16.63 -14.90
N LEU A 226 19.50 15.72 -13.94
CA LEU A 226 19.72 14.28 -14.05
C LEU A 226 18.42 13.57 -13.66
N GLU A 227 17.98 12.61 -14.47
CA GLU A 227 16.77 11.81 -14.22
C GLU A 227 17.15 10.34 -14.04
N LEU A 228 16.80 9.77 -12.89
CA LEU A 228 16.99 8.36 -12.53
C LEU A 228 15.59 7.69 -12.52
N PRO A 229 15.26 6.79 -13.46
CA PRO A 229 13.90 6.22 -13.58
C PRO A 229 13.52 5.33 -12.40
N LEU A 230 12.34 5.51 -11.82
CA LEU A 230 11.84 4.73 -10.69
C LEU A 230 10.65 3.85 -11.08
N VAL A 231 10.44 2.78 -10.31
CA VAL A 231 9.19 2.00 -10.32
C VAL A 231 8.60 2.01 -8.91
N ILE A 232 7.33 2.35 -8.79
CA ILE A 232 6.59 2.25 -7.53
C ILE A 232 5.76 0.96 -7.56
N GLY A 233 6.12 0.00 -6.72
CA GLY A 233 5.46 -1.29 -6.63
C GLY A 233 4.31 -1.34 -5.63
N THR A 234 3.72 -2.54 -5.52
CA THR A 234 2.67 -2.87 -4.53
C THR A 234 3.06 -4.02 -3.62
N ILE A 235 4.09 -4.79 -3.97
CA ILE A 235 4.74 -5.77 -3.10
C ILE A 235 6.01 -5.12 -2.55
N PRO A 236 6.23 -5.07 -1.22
CA PRO A 236 7.40 -4.45 -0.61
C PRO A 236 8.69 -5.25 -0.89
N LEU A 237 9.84 -4.65 -0.58
CA LEU A 237 11.09 -5.40 -0.57
C LEU A 237 11.03 -6.46 0.53
N HIS A 238 11.33 -7.71 0.19
CA HIS A 238 11.58 -8.74 1.19
C HIS A 238 12.91 -8.43 1.89
N PRO A 239 12.96 -8.28 3.23
CA PRO A 239 14.18 -7.87 3.94
C PRO A 239 15.31 -8.92 3.88
N PHE A 240 15.04 -10.12 3.35
CA PHE A 240 16.01 -11.19 3.16
C PHE A 240 15.89 -11.78 1.75
N GLY A 241 17.03 -12.06 1.12
CA GLY A 241 17.12 -12.72 -0.19
C GLY A 241 16.81 -14.22 -0.16
N SER A 242 15.76 -14.62 0.54
CA SER A 242 15.37 -16.02 0.74
C SER A 242 14.79 -16.62 -0.53
N ARG A 243 15.37 -17.75 -0.97
CA ARG A 243 15.17 -18.34 -2.29
C ARG A 243 13.90 -19.20 -2.37
N SER A 244 12.72 -18.61 -2.21
CA SER A 244 11.44 -19.33 -2.29
C SER A 244 10.28 -18.46 -2.79
N SER A 245 9.98 -18.54 -4.08
CA SER A 245 8.74 -18.00 -4.66
C SER A 245 7.58 -18.98 -4.44
N SER A 246 6.94 -18.91 -3.28
CA SER A 246 5.76 -19.73 -2.91
C SER A 246 4.71 -18.87 -2.22
N VAL A 247 3.42 -19.17 -2.46
CA VAL A 247 2.29 -18.39 -1.94
C VAL A 247 1.92 -18.85 -0.52
N GLY A 248 1.68 -17.88 0.37
CA GLY A 248 1.49 -18.10 1.81
C GLY A 248 2.74 -17.66 2.61
N SER A 249 2.64 -17.12 3.82
CA SER A 249 1.48 -17.06 4.73
C SER A 249 1.39 -15.73 5.48
N HIS A 250 0.37 -15.59 6.34
CA HIS A 250 0.19 -14.43 7.22
C HIS A 250 1.24 -14.36 8.35
N ALA A 251 1.40 -13.16 8.90
CA ALA A 251 1.94 -12.86 10.24
C ALA A 251 3.43 -13.16 10.53
N SER A 252 4.31 -12.19 10.22
CA SER A 252 5.60 -11.96 10.90
C SER A 252 6.29 -10.69 10.35
N PHE A 253 6.86 -9.78 11.14
CA PHE A 253 6.66 -9.46 12.55
C PHE A 253 6.89 -7.96 12.77
N LEU A 254 6.25 -7.39 13.80
CA LEU A 254 6.70 -6.16 14.43
C LEU A 254 7.75 -6.55 15.47
N MET A 255 9.04 -6.44 15.14
CA MET A 255 10.13 -6.32 16.11
C MET A 255 11.21 -5.41 15.54
N ASP A 256 11.72 -4.52 16.38
CA ASP A 256 12.80 -3.57 16.11
C ASP A 256 13.85 -3.72 17.23
N TRP A 257 15.07 -3.26 16.96
CA TRP A 257 16.23 -3.21 17.86
C TRP A 257 16.74 -4.49 18.53
N GLY A 258 18.03 -4.77 18.29
CA GLY A 258 18.99 -4.57 19.38
C GLY A 258 19.85 -5.76 19.82
N LEU A 259 21.13 -5.72 19.43
CA LEU A 259 22.24 -6.56 19.93
C LEU A 259 22.13 -8.07 19.60
N GLY A 260 23.27 -8.75 19.50
CA GLY A 260 23.35 -10.12 19.00
C GLY A 260 24.24 -11.04 19.84
N ILE A 261 23.75 -12.26 20.06
CA ILE A 261 24.47 -13.44 20.54
C ILE A 261 24.05 -14.63 19.64
N LEU A 262 24.80 -15.74 19.66
CA LEU A 262 24.50 -16.96 18.89
C LEU A 262 23.08 -17.51 19.17
N PRO A 263 22.49 -18.25 18.21
CA PRO A 263 21.24 -18.97 18.43
C PRO A 263 21.49 -20.22 19.28
N GLU A 264 21.26 -20.11 20.59
CA GLU A 264 21.20 -21.27 21.48
C GLU A 264 19.88 -22.04 21.30
N ARG A 265 19.90 -23.34 21.59
CA ARG A 265 18.81 -24.27 21.28
C ARG A 265 17.65 -24.09 22.27
N PRO A 266 16.38 -23.96 21.83
CA PRO A 266 15.25 -23.89 22.74
C PRO A 266 15.13 -25.18 23.57
N GLU A 267 15.18 -25.03 24.90
CA GLU A 267 14.86 -26.08 25.86
C GLU A 267 13.34 -26.16 26.07
N ALA A 268 12.83 -27.32 26.49
CA ALA A 268 11.39 -27.53 26.66
C ALA A 268 10.87 -26.88 27.97
N PRO A 269 9.65 -26.31 27.98
CA PRO A 269 9.06 -25.80 29.21
C PRO A 269 8.75 -26.93 30.21
N PRO A 270 8.80 -26.65 31.53
CA PRO A 270 8.57 -27.66 32.57
C PRO A 270 7.14 -28.19 32.60
N GLU A 271 6.96 -29.35 33.25
CA GLU A 271 5.68 -30.04 33.35
C GLU A 271 4.75 -29.37 34.38
N TYR A 272 3.44 -29.46 34.16
CA TYR A 272 2.41 -28.70 34.90
C TYR A 272 2.19 -29.17 36.36
N SER A 273 2.89 -30.23 36.78
CA SER A 273 2.68 -30.98 38.02
C SER A 273 3.06 -30.24 39.31
N GLU A 274 3.85 -29.16 39.23
CA GLU A 274 4.51 -28.52 40.38
C GLU A 274 3.81 -27.24 40.90
N VAL A 275 2.61 -26.89 40.41
CA VAL A 275 2.00 -25.56 40.59
C VAL A 275 0.75 -25.54 41.49
N VAL A 276 0.63 -26.48 42.44
CA VAL A 276 -0.44 -26.49 43.45
C VAL A 276 0.12 -26.82 44.85
N PRO A 277 0.14 -25.86 45.79
CA PRO A 277 0.28 -26.13 47.23
C PRO A 277 -1.08 -26.55 47.83
N ASP A 278 -1.08 -27.56 48.71
CA ASP A 278 -2.30 -28.14 49.32
C ASP A 278 -2.75 -27.41 50.63
N GLU A 279 -2.71 -26.07 50.64
CA GLU A 279 -3.14 -25.24 51.78
C GLU A 279 -3.52 -23.82 51.32
N GLU A 280 -4.55 -23.13 51.84
CA GLU A 280 -5.33 -23.34 53.08
C GLU A 280 -6.86 -23.31 52.86
N VAL A 281 -7.62 -24.02 53.70
CA VAL A 281 -9.10 -23.95 53.78
C VAL A 281 -9.54 -23.37 55.13
N ALA A 282 -9.46 -22.04 55.33
CA ALA A 282 -10.13 -21.34 56.44
C ALA A 282 -10.09 -19.79 56.35
N ALA A 283 -10.96 -19.14 55.56
CA ALA A 283 -11.14 -17.67 55.62
C ALA A 283 -12.53 -17.16 55.14
N MET A 284 -13.61 -17.91 55.33
CA MET A 284 -14.97 -17.45 54.97
C MET A 284 -15.63 -16.70 56.14
N GLU A 285 -15.14 -15.51 56.48
CA GLU A 285 -15.84 -14.56 57.35
C GLU A 285 -15.29 -13.13 57.22
N GLN A 286 -16.15 -12.13 57.40
CA GLN A 286 -15.85 -10.67 57.44
C GLN A 286 -15.41 -10.03 56.08
N SER A 287 -15.89 -8.85 55.65
CA SER A 287 -16.99 -8.02 56.16
C SER A 287 -17.52 -6.99 55.13
N LEU A 288 -18.85 -6.91 55.00
CA LEU A 288 -19.71 -5.73 54.79
C LEU A 288 -19.45 -4.71 53.64
N LEU A 289 -20.51 -4.48 52.84
CA LEU A 289 -20.73 -3.26 52.02
C LEU A 289 -21.31 -2.12 52.88
N PRO A 290 -21.07 -0.83 52.54
CA PRO A 290 -22.01 -0.02 51.72
C PRO A 290 -21.26 0.83 50.64
N LEU A 291 -21.80 1.20 49.46
CA LEU A 291 -23.09 1.75 49.00
C LEU A 291 -23.10 3.30 48.85
N LEU A 292 -22.98 3.73 47.58
CA LEU A 292 -23.37 5.00 46.90
C LEU A 292 -23.29 6.37 47.62
N GLN A 293 -22.59 7.31 46.96
CA GLN A 293 -23.04 8.72 46.78
C GLN A 293 -22.38 9.37 45.54
N ASP A 294 -23.13 10.23 44.83
CA ASP A 294 -22.68 10.95 43.61
C ASP A 294 -21.97 12.27 43.93
N SER A 295 -20.96 12.67 43.13
CA SER A 295 -20.83 14.04 42.59
C SER A 295 -19.65 14.27 41.63
N ASP A 296 -19.98 14.62 40.38
CA ASP A 296 -19.42 15.67 39.50
C ASP A 296 -17.96 15.68 38.95
N MET A 297 -17.90 16.05 37.66
CA MET A 297 -16.77 16.55 36.83
C MET A 297 -15.30 16.16 37.13
N SER A 298 -14.77 15.20 36.37
CA SER A 298 -13.64 15.41 35.42
C SER A 298 -13.25 14.12 34.70
N MET A 299 -12.69 14.21 33.47
CA MET A 299 -12.22 13.03 32.73
C MET A 299 -10.88 13.30 32.05
N GLU A 300 -9.79 13.21 32.82
CA GLU A 300 -8.41 13.44 32.35
C GLU A 300 -7.48 12.25 32.67
N GLY A 301 -7.77 11.12 32.01
CA GLY A 301 -6.91 9.92 31.96
C GLY A 301 -6.79 9.09 33.24
N PRO A 302 -5.99 8.00 33.22
CA PRO A 302 -5.52 7.23 32.07
C PRO A 302 -6.38 5.96 31.83
N PHE A 303 -6.43 5.44 30.60
CA PHE A 303 -7.15 4.20 30.28
C PHE A 303 -6.40 2.95 30.78
N PHE A 304 -6.62 2.55 32.04
CA PHE A 304 -6.31 1.19 32.49
C PHE A 304 -7.32 0.19 31.92
N ALA A 305 -6.83 -0.97 31.48
CA ALA A 305 -7.62 -1.94 30.74
C ALA A 305 -8.50 -2.81 31.66
N TYR A 306 -9.81 -2.54 31.68
CA TYR A 306 -10.80 -3.40 32.32
C TYR A 306 -11.06 -4.69 31.51
N ILE A 307 -10.06 -5.58 31.45
CA ILE A 307 -10.21 -6.95 30.94
C ILE A 307 -10.50 -7.85 32.15
N GLN A 308 -11.78 -7.92 32.51
CA GLN A 308 -12.24 -8.67 33.67
C GLN A 308 -12.09 -10.19 33.48
N GLU A 309 -11.23 -10.78 34.31
CA GLU A 309 -11.37 -12.10 34.98
C GLU A 309 -11.63 -13.39 34.15
N PHE A 310 -11.60 -13.38 32.83
CA PHE A 310 -11.77 -14.59 32.00
C PHE A 310 -10.48 -15.34 31.61
N ARG A 311 -9.32 -15.00 32.19
CA ARG A 311 -8.01 -15.57 31.79
C ARG A 311 -7.58 -16.88 32.47
N TYR A 312 -8.27 -17.33 33.52
CA TYR A 312 -7.89 -18.52 34.29
C TYR A 312 -9.01 -19.55 34.42
N ARG A 313 -9.67 -19.88 33.30
CA ARG A 313 -10.43 -21.12 33.17
C ARG A 313 -9.82 -21.93 32.03
N PRO A 314 -9.46 -23.22 32.22
CA PRO A 314 -9.08 -24.07 31.12
C PRO A 314 -10.27 -24.20 30.13
N PRO A 315 -10.01 -24.41 28.83
CA PRO A 315 -11.09 -24.71 27.90
C PRO A 315 -11.84 -25.98 28.34
N PRO A 316 -13.15 -26.08 28.09
CA PRO A 316 -13.88 -27.31 28.39
C PRO A 316 -13.27 -28.48 27.62
N LEU A 317 -13.22 -29.65 28.25
CA LEU A 317 -12.74 -30.88 27.61
C LEU A 317 -13.57 -31.17 26.36
N TYR A 318 -12.89 -31.52 25.26
CA TYR A 318 -13.55 -31.89 24.02
C TYR A 318 -14.35 -33.19 24.20
N SER A 319 -15.64 -33.13 23.91
CA SER A 319 -16.44 -34.31 23.59
C SER A 319 -16.00 -34.85 22.24
N GLU A 320 -15.76 -36.17 22.13
CA GLU A 320 -15.61 -36.83 20.83
C GLU A 320 -16.95 -37.00 20.10
N GLU A 321 -18.09 -36.87 20.81
CA GLU A 321 -19.42 -36.87 20.22
C GLU A 321 -19.80 -35.45 19.74
N ASP A 322 -20.05 -35.31 18.43
CA ASP A 322 -20.56 -34.10 17.78
C ASP A 322 -22.02 -33.84 18.20
N PRO A 323 -22.35 -32.68 18.80
CA PRO A 323 -23.71 -32.36 19.23
C PRO A 323 -24.70 -32.06 18.08
N ASN A 324 -24.28 -32.00 16.81
CA ASN A 324 -25.17 -31.74 15.68
C ASN A 324 -24.84 -32.56 14.41
N PRO A 325 -24.94 -33.90 14.46
CA PRO A 325 -24.52 -34.79 13.38
C PRO A 325 -25.43 -34.69 12.13
N PRO A 326 -24.89 -34.87 10.91
CA PRO A 326 -25.66 -34.80 9.67
C PRO A 326 -26.69 -35.94 9.56
N SER A 327 -27.87 -35.62 9.03
CA SER A 327 -29.09 -36.43 9.13
C SER A 327 -29.16 -37.72 8.29
N GLU A 328 -28.05 -38.20 7.72
CA GLU A 328 -28.01 -39.35 6.79
C GLU A 328 -27.23 -40.57 7.33
N ALA A 329 -27.32 -40.83 8.64
CA ALA A 329 -26.75 -42.01 9.29
C ALA A 329 -27.78 -43.06 9.74
N ARG A 330 -29.08 -42.93 9.38
CA ARG A 330 -30.13 -43.91 9.72
C ARG A 330 -30.12 -45.13 8.79
N ARG A 331 -29.19 -46.07 9.01
CA ARG A 331 -29.38 -47.46 8.55
C ARG A 331 -30.52 -48.12 9.36
N PRO A 332 -31.47 -48.82 8.72
CA PRO A 332 -32.55 -49.48 9.45
C PRO A 332 -32.02 -50.67 10.26
N ARG A 333 -32.49 -50.82 11.50
CA ARG A 333 -32.26 -52.04 12.28
C ARG A 333 -33.19 -53.13 11.74
N CYS A 334 -32.64 -54.26 11.29
CA CYS A 334 -33.42 -55.47 11.13
C CYS A 334 -33.90 -55.94 12.52
N MET A 335 -35.19 -56.22 12.64
CA MET A 335 -35.76 -56.96 13.76
C MET A 335 -36.03 -58.38 13.27
N THR A 336 -35.47 -59.38 13.96
CA THR A 336 -35.70 -60.80 13.66
C THR A 336 -36.95 -61.29 14.39
N CYS A 337 -37.95 -61.72 13.62
CA CYS A 337 -38.94 -62.74 13.98
C CYS A 337 -39.02 -63.70 12.79
#